data_AF-A0A8H3TUJ4-F1
#
_entry.id   AF-A0A8H3TUJ4-F1
#
_cell.length_a   1.000
_cell.length_b   1.000
_cell.length_c   1.000
_cell.angle_alpha   90.00
_cell.angle_beta   90.00
_cell.angle_gamma   90.00
#
_symmetry.space_group_name_H-M   'P 1'
#
loop_
_entity.id
_entity.type
_entity.pdbx_description
1 polymer ?
#
loop_
_entity_poly.entity_id
_entity_poly.type
_entity_poly.pdbx_seq_one_letter_code
_entity_poly.pdbx_strand_id
1 'polypeptide(L)'
;MSDTFSPRTTTPSLPQSSSVTSRTSTPNTQADLSEREKRRAQNRENLRAHYGLQGKKSDTGDKQSESVQVEGDPLDPDSPAFSPEKYYKHLIATASLPQLLREATTLSTDVKNLNSSRHALVYNHHHQLFAAGDTISTLNAKTPQLQVIVNSLQERFDEISKLVENVSFPMERPESSEAAESTP
;
A
#
# COMPACT_ATOMS: atom_id res chain seq x y z
N MET A 1 -16.71 -41.97 21.89
CA MET A 1 -16.15 -40.78 22.56
C MET A 1 -15.86 -39.77 21.48
N SER A 2 -16.58 -38.65 21.54
CA SER A 2 -16.64 -37.58 20.55
C SER A 2 -15.75 -36.44 21.01
N ASP A 3 -14.60 -36.24 20.36
CA ASP A 3 -13.75 -35.08 20.61
C ASP A 3 -13.74 -34.17 19.39
N THR A 4 -14.52 -33.10 19.54
CA THR A 4 -14.66 -31.97 18.63
C THR A 4 -13.48 -31.03 18.90
N PHE A 5 -12.47 -31.01 18.02
CA PHE A 5 -11.41 -30.01 18.10
C PHE A 5 -11.69 -28.86 17.14
N SER A 6 -12.16 -27.75 17.70
CA SER A 6 -12.27 -26.45 17.03
C SER A 6 -10.89 -25.77 16.98
N PRO A 7 -10.44 -25.20 15.85
CA PRO A 7 -9.31 -24.29 15.86
C PRO A 7 -9.78 -22.88 16.24
N ARG A 8 -9.22 -22.40 17.35
CA ARG A 8 -9.33 -21.02 17.86
C ARG A 8 -8.65 -20.07 16.88
N THR A 9 -9.44 -19.26 16.17
CA THR A 9 -8.94 -18.16 15.34
C THR A 9 -8.43 -17.05 16.25
N THR A 10 -7.12 -16.80 16.22
CA THR A 10 -6.51 -15.65 16.88
C THR A 10 -6.20 -14.65 15.79
N THR A 11 -7.02 -13.62 15.69
CA THR A 11 -6.89 -12.53 14.71
C THR A 11 -5.80 -11.56 15.16
N PRO A 12 -4.76 -11.27 14.35
CA PRO A 12 -3.93 -10.10 14.59
C PRO A 12 -4.69 -8.85 14.12
N SER A 13 -4.96 -7.96 15.07
CA SER A 13 -5.52 -6.62 14.85
C SER A 13 -4.57 -5.79 13.96
N LEU A 14 -5.06 -5.36 12.79
CA LEU A 14 -4.40 -4.36 11.96
C LEU A 14 -4.75 -2.95 12.47
N PRO A 15 -3.80 -2.00 12.46
CA PRO A 15 -4.10 -0.60 12.73
C PRO A 15 -4.93 -0.01 11.59
N GLN A 16 -6.11 0.51 11.92
CA GLN A 16 -6.93 1.31 11.03
C GLN A 16 -6.20 2.63 10.72
N SER A 17 -5.75 2.80 9.49
CA SER A 17 -5.38 4.11 8.95
C SER A 17 -6.59 4.69 8.25
N SER A 18 -7.33 5.55 8.97
CA SER A 18 -8.35 6.41 8.42
C SER A 18 -7.69 7.66 7.84
N SER A 19 -7.77 7.85 6.53
CA SER A 19 -7.72 9.17 5.91
C SER A 19 -8.55 9.19 4.64
N VAL A 20 -9.85 9.34 4.86
CA VAL A 20 -10.78 9.85 3.85
C VAL A 20 -10.47 11.33 3.66
N THR A 21 -9.94 11.70 2.50
CA THR A 21 -10.15 13.04 1.93
C THR A 21 -10.05 12.94 0.42
N SER A 22 -11.18 12.65 -0.22
CA SER A 22 -11.43 13.05 -1.59
C SER A 22 -11.66 14.56 -1.59
N ARG A 23 -10.70 15.33 -2.12
CA ARG A 23 -10.94 16.72 -2.50
C ARG A 23 -10.67 16.85 -3.99
N THR A 24 -11.75 16.91 -4.74
CA THR A 24 -11.79 17.38 -6.12
C THR A 24 -11.54 18.88 -6.10
N SER A 25 -10.40 19.32 -6.62
CA SER A 25 -10.16 20.73 -6.97
C SER A 25 -9.37 20.78 -8.27
N THR A 26 -9.96 21.44 -9.26
CA THR A 26 -9.40 21.79 -10.57
C THR A 26 -8.16 22.69 -10.43
N PRO A 27 -7.30 22.79 -11.48
CA PRO A 27 -5.88 23.08 -11.33
C PRO A 27 -5.60 24.59 -11.24
N ASN A 28 -4.78 24.97 -10.26
CA ASN A 28 -4.04 26.23 -10.29
C ASN A 28 -2.53 25.90 -10.38
N THR A 29 -1.97 26.12 -11.57
CA THR A 29 -0.88 25.33 -12.17
C THR A 29 0.54 25.70 -11.70
N GLN A 30 0.75 26.38 -10.58
CA GLN A 30 2.12 26.80 -10.17
C GLN A 30 2.49 26.55 -8.71
N ALA A 31 1.55 26.56 -7.76
CA ALA A 31 1.88 26.32 -6.34
C ALA A 31 1.92 24.83 -5.96
N ASP A 32 1.00 24.03 -6.49
CA ASP A 32 0.80 22.60 -6.13
C ASP A 32 1.94 21.68 -6.61
N LEU A 33 2.66 22.06 -7.67
CA LEU A 33 3.81 21.30 -8.16
C LEU A 33 4.94 21.28 -7.12
N SER A 34 5.18 22.40 -6.43
CA SER A 34 6.24 22.53 -5.44
C SER A 34 5.99 21.68 -4.18
N GLU A 35 4.74 21.59 -3.73
CA GLU A 35 4.33 20.77 -2.59
C GLU A 35 4.42 19.27 -2.93
N ARG A 36 4.01 18.91 -4.15
CA ARG A 36 4.05 17.53 -4.67
C ARG A 36 5.48 17.05 -4.88
N GLU A 37 6.38 17.93 -5.33
CA GLU A 37 7.81 17.66 -5.46
C GLU A 37 8.49 17.47 -4.11
N LYS A 38 8.17 18.31 -3.12
CA LYS A 38 8.66 18.14 -1.73
C LYS A 38 8.21 16.81 -1.14
N ARG A 39 6.93 16.45 -1.28
CA ARG A 39 6.40 15.14 -0.84
C ARG A 39 7.07 13.97 -1.55
N ARG A 40 7.35 14.10 -2.85
CA ARG A 40 8.05 13.07 -3.62
C ARG A 40 9.51 12.93 -3.20
N ALA A 41 10.18 14.05 -2.91
CA ALA A 41 11.54 14.05 -2.40
C ALA A 41 11.63 13.43 -1.00
N GLN A 42 10.70 13.76 -0.10
CA GLN A 42 10.63 13.17 1.25
C GLN A 42 10.32 11.67 1.20
N ASN A 43 9.38 11.24 0.35
CA ASN A 43 9.06 9.82 0.18
C ASN A 43 10.30 9.04 -0.31
N ARG A 44 11.02 9.58 -1.30
CA ARG A 44 12.27 8.97 -1.78
C ARG A 44 13.32 8.86 -0.66
N GLU A 45 13.40 9.86 0.21
CA GLU A 45 14.33 9.84 1.35
C GLU A 45 13.94 8.80 2.41
N ASN A 46 12.65 8.69 2.72
CA ASN A 46 12.13 7.66 3.63
C ASN A 46 12.35 6.25 3.09
N LEU A 47 12.16 6.05 1.80
CA LEU A 47 12.45 4.77 1.15
C LEU A 47 13.95 4.45 1.21
N ARG A 48 14.81 5.44 0.99
CA ARG A 48 16.26 5.27 1.18
C ARG A 48 16.59 4.85 2.62
N ALA A 49 15.93 5.44 3.62
CA ALA A 49 16.14 5.14 5.05
C ALA A 49 15.70 3.72 5.39
N HIS A 50 14.56 3.32 4.84
CA HIS A 50 14.03 1.98 5.03
C HIS A 50 14.91 0.88 4.41
N TYR A 51 15.62 1.18 3.32
CA TYR A 51 16.48 0.22 2.62
C TYR A 51 17.98 0.41 2.89
N GLY A 52 18.38 1.33 3.77
CA GLY A 52 19.79 1.59 4.10
C GLY A 52 20.60 2.25 2.97
N LEU A 53 19.96 2.97 2.04
CA LEU A 53 20.61 3.61 0.88
C LEU A 53 21.12 5.04 1.14
N GLN A 54 21.03 5.60 2.37
CA GLN A 54 21.47 6.98 2.67
C GLN A 54 22.96 7.27 2.36
N GLY A 55 23.81 6.27 2.17
CA GLY A 55 25.24 6.45 1.89
C GLY A 55 25.64 6.59 0.42
N LYS A 56 24.78 6.23 -0.55
CA LYS A 56 25.13 6.29 -1.99
C LYS A 56 24.57 7.58 -2.61
N LYS A 57 25.32 8.66 -2.51
CA LYS A 57 25.17 9.79 -3.44
C LYS A 57 25.47 9.28 -4.85
N SER A 58 24.53 9.50 -5.77
CA SER A 58 24.67 9.17 -7.18
C SER A 58 25.75 10.05 -7.80
N ASP A 59 26.95 9.52 -7.90
CA ASP A 59 28.02 10.07 -8.70
C ASP A 59 27.82 9.64 -10.17
N THR A 60 27.16 10.51 -10.93
CA THR A 60 27.26 10.52 -12.39
C THR A 60 28.25 11.62 -12.76
N GLY A 61 29.54 11.28 -12.82
CA GLY A 61 30.57 12.21 -13.27
C GLY A 61 32.00 11.77 -12.98
N ASP A 62 32.60 11.06 -13.94
CA ASP A 62 34.04 10.91 -14.18
C ASP A 62 34.91 10.00 -13.28
N LYS A 63 35.39 8.94 -13.96
CA LYS A 63 36.67 8.22 -13.83
C LYS A 63 37.61 8.66 -12.68
N GLN A 64 37.63 7.87 -11.60
CA GLN A 64 38.87 7.25 -11.11
C GLN A 64 38.52 6.04 -10.24
N SER A 65 39.23 4.92 -10.45
CA SER A 65 39.22 3.79 -9.51
C SER A 65 39.81 4.23 -8.18
N GLU A 66 38.97 4.76 -7.31
CA GLU A 66 39.28 4.93 -5.91
C GLU A 66 38.26 4.09 -5.16
N SER A 67 38.78 3.11 -4.42
CA SER A 67 37.99 2.22 -3.58
C SER A 67 37.02 3.04 -2.77
N VAL A 68 35.73 2.93 -3.09
CA VAL A 68 34.65 3.38 -2.19
C VAL A 68 34.94 2.64 -0.88
N GLN A 69 35.53 3.33 0.08
CA GLN A 69 35.75 2.81 1.41
C GLN A 69 34.37 2.76 2.04
N VAL A 70 33.67 1.65 1.75
CA VAL A 70 32.52 1.26 2.52
C VAL A 70 33.06 1.01 3.92
N GLU A 71 32.71 1.88 4.88
CA GLU A 71 33.05 1.65 6.28
C GLU A 71 32.42 0.32 6.71
N GLY A 72 33.26 -0.65 7.05
CA GLY A 72 32.83 -2.00 7.41
C GLY A 72 33.99 -2.98 7.49
N ASP A 73 33.82 -4.05 8.25
CA ASP A 73 34.82 -5.12 8.34
C ASP A 73 34.83 -5.93 7.02
N PRO A 74 35.97 -6.07 6.33
CA PRO A 74 36.07 -6.89 5.12
C PRO A 74 35.99 -8.40 5.37
N LEU A 75 36.08 -8.85 6.64
CA LEU A 75 35.96 -10.26 7.02
C LEU A 75 34.55 -10.66 7.51
N ASP A 76 33.69 -9.70 7.83
CA ASP A 76 32.34 -9.97 8.32
C ASP A 76 31.38 -10.20 7.13
N PRO A 77 30.74 -11.38 7.00
CA PRO A 77 29.80 -11.65 5.90
C PRO A 77 28.56 -10.73 5.89
N ASP A 78 28.20 -10.12 7.02
CA ASP A 78 27.05 -9.21 7.13
C ASP A 78 27.43 -7.75 6.85
N SER A 79 28.72 -7.45 6.74
CA SER A 79 29.24 -6.10 6.53
C SER A 79 29.12 -5.67 5.06
N PRO A 80 28.76 -4.41 4.78
CA PRO A 80 28.66 -3.90 3.42
C PRO A 80 30.03 -3.80 2.71
N ALA A 81 31.14 -3.90 3.45
CA ALA A 81 32.50 -3.91 2.93
C ALA A 81 33.08 -5.32 2.74
N PHE A 82 32.26 -6.37 2.90
CA PHE A 82 32.69 -7.75 2.85
C PHE A 82 33.43 -8.09 1.54
N SER A 83 34.60 -8.70 1.67
CA SER A 83 35.39 -9.19 0.55
C SER A 83 35.55 -10.71 0.64
N PRO A 84 34.85 -11.49 -0.21
CA PRO A 84 34.89 -12.95 -0.16
C PRO A 84 36.31 -13.51 -0.28
N GLU A 85 37.14 -12.89 -1.12
CA GLU A 85 38.53 -13.33 -1.32
C GLU A 85 39.40 -13.15 -0.07
N LYS A 86 39.23 -12.02 0.64
CA LYS A 86 40.00 -11.75 1.87
C LYS A 86 39.55 -12.66 3.00
N TYR A 87 38.24 -12.85 3.15
CA TYR A 87 37.66 -13.77 4.12
C TYR A 87 38.13 -15.21 3.88
N TYR A 88 38.08 -15.69 2.64
CA TYR A 88 38.52 -17.04 2.29
C TYR A 88 40.02 -17.26 2.53
N LYS A 89 40.86 -16.29 2.14
CA LYS A 89 42.31 -16.35 2.40
C LYS A 89 42.61 -16.41 3.90
N HIS A 90 41.93 -15.57 4.69
CA HIS A 90 42.07 -15.58 6.14
C HIS A 90 41.60 -16.92 6.73
N LEU A 91 40.46 -17.44 6.26
CA LEU A 91 39.87 -18.66 6.74
C LEU A 91 40.78 -19.87 6.53
N ILE A 92 41.36 -20.04 5.33
CA ILE A 92 42.29 -21.15 5.06
C ILE A 92 43.59 -21.00 5.85
N ALA A 93 44.05 -19.77 6.07
CA ALA A 93 45.28 -19.53 6.83
C ALA A 93 45.14 -19.81 8.33
N THR A 94 43.92 -19.70 8.88
CA THR A 94 43.68 -19.72 10.33
C THR A 94 42.88 -20.93 10.81
N ALA A 95 41.96 -21.45 10.00
CA ALA A 95 41.06 -22.52 10.41
C ALA A 95 41.67 -23.91 10.15
N SER A 96 41.38 -24.82 11.07
CA SER A 96 41.68 -26.25 10.90
C SER A 96 40.67 -26.93 9.96
N LEU A 97 41.07 -28.03 9.33
CA LEU A 97 40.20 -28.83 8.45
C LEU A 97 38.79 -29.13 9.02
N PRO A 98 38.61 -29.57 10.28
CA PRO A 98 37.28 -29.81 10.82
C PRO A 98 36.45 -28.53 10.99
N GLN A 99 37.07 -27.37 11.23
CA GLN A 99 36.37 -26.08 11.25
C GLN A 99 35.91 -25.70 9.85
N LEU A 100 36.78 -25.86 8.84
CA LEU A 100 36.44 -25.57 7.44
C LEU A 100 35.27 -26.42 6.94
N LEU A 101 35.24 -27.71 7.30
CA LEU A 101 34.14 -28.59 6.92
C LEU A 101 32.82 -28.17 7.58
N ARG A 102 32.85 -27.81 8.86
CA ARG A 102 31.67 -27.28 9.57
C ARG A 102 31.17 -26.00 8.91
N GLU A 103 32.06 -25.05 8.64
CA GLU A 103 31.68 -23.80 7.98
C GLU A 103 31.09 -24.03 6.59
N ALA A 104 31.66 -24.94 5.80
CA ALA A 104 31.11 -25.31 4.49
C ALA A 104 29.68 -25.89 4.62
N THR A 105 29.43 -26.73 5.63
CA THR A 105 28.09 -27.27 5.88
C THR A 105 27.09 -26.20 6.35
N THR A 106 27.53 -25.28 7.21
CA THR A 106 26.72 -24.14 7.66
C THR A 106 26.37 -23.24 6.48
N LEU A 107 27.37 -22.82 5.69
CA LEU A 107 27.18 -22.01 4.50
C LEU A 107 26.24 -22.68 3.50
N SER A 108 26.36 -23.99 3.27
CA SER A 108 25.44 -24.71 2.39
C SER A 108 24.00 -24.69 2.93
N THR A 109 23.83 -24.71 4.24
CA THR A 109 22.52 -24.64 4.90
C THR A 109 21.94 -23.23 4.77
N ASP A 110 22.77 -22.21 5.01
CA ASP A 110 22.39 -20.81 4.90
C ASP A 110 21.98 -20.43 3.47
N VAL A 111 22.72 -20.89 2.46
CA VAL A 111 22.37 -20.70 1.05
C VAL A 111 21.01 -21.32 0.74
N LYS A 112 20.73 -22.52 1.25
CA LYS A 112 19.42 -23.18 1.06
C LYS A 112 18.30 -22.42 1.78
N ASN A 113 18.54 -21.97 3.01
CA ASN A 113 17.57 -21.20 3.80
C ASN A 113 17.26 -19.85 3.15
N LEU A 114 18.29 -19.13 2.68
CA LEU A 114 18.13 -17.88 1.97
C LEU A 114 17.34 -18.07 0.68
N ASN A 115 17.63 -19.14 -0.07
CA ASN A 115 16.87 -19.45 -1.27
C ASN A 115 15.41 -19.80 -0.96
N SER A 116 15.16 -20.59 0.08
CA SER A 116 13.81 -20.89 0.57
C SER A 116 13.05 -19.62 0.99
N SER A 117 13.68 -18.74 1.76
CA SER A 117 13.12 -17.45 2.18
C SER A 117 12.80 -16.55 0.98
N ARG A 118 13.71 -16.46 0.00
CA ARG A 118 13.47 -15.74 -1.26
C ARG A 118 12.26 -16.32 -1.99
N HIS A 119 12.20 -17.64 -2.17
CA HIS A 119 11.06 -18.28 -2.83
C HIS A 119 9.76 -18.07 -2.07
N ALA A 120 9.78 -18.16 -0.74
CA ALA A 120 8.63 -17.90 0.09
C ALA A 120 8.14 -16.45 -0.06
N LEU A 121 9.05 -15.47 -0.07
CA LEU A 121 8.74 -14.07 -0.27
C LEU A 121 8.13 -13.82 -1.65
N VAL A 122 8.81 -14.30 -2.70
CA VAL A 122 8.35 -14.19 -4.10
C VAL A 122 6.98 -14.84 -4.23
N TYR A 123 6.82 -16.09 -3.79
CA TYR A 123 5.53 -16.78 -3.86
C TYR A 123 4.46 -16.02 -3.07
N ASN A 124 4.78 -15.53 -1.88
CA ASN A 124 3.85 -14.78 -1.04
C ASN A 124 3.32 -13.53 -1.77
N HIS A 125 4.22 -12.70 -2.30
CA HIS A 125 3.81 -11.51 -3.03
C HIS A 125 3.13 -11.84 -4.36
N HIS A 126 3.63 -12.83 -5.11
CA HIS A 126 3.05 -13.18 -6.41
C HIS A 126 1.63 -13.72 -6.29
N HIS A 127 1.37 -14.62 -5.35
CA HIS A 127 0.00 -15.14 -5.18
C HIS A 127 -0.94 -14.06 -4.60
N GLN A 128 -0.45 -13.17 -3.72
CA GLN A 128 -1.24 -12.04 -3.25
C GLN A 128 -1.59 -11.07 -4.38
N LEU A 129 -0.63 -10.70 -5.24
CA LEU A 129 -0.87 -9.85 -6.40
C LEU A 129 -1.86 -10.48 -7.37
N PHE A 130 -1.73 -11.78 -7.60
CA PHE A 130 -2.65 -12.53 -8.44
C PHE A 130 -4.07 -12.54 -7.83
N ALA A 131 -4.22 -12.86 -6.54
CA ALA A 131 -5.51 -12.85 -5.84
C ALA A 131 -6.14 -11.45 -5.79
N ALA A 132 -5.33 -10.40 -5.62
CA ALA A 132 -5.79 -9.01 -5.72
C ALA A 132 -6.26 -8.70 -7.15
N GLY A 133 -5.55 -9.17 -8.17
CA GLY A 133 -5.94 -9.09 -9.57
C GLY A 133 -7.30 -9.75 -9.84
N ASP A 134 -7.51 -10.96 -9.33
CA ASP A 134 -8.81 -11.65 -9.41
C ASP A 134 -9.92 -10.86 -8.73
N THR A 135 -9.64 -10.32 -7.54
CA THR A 135 -10.61 -9.47 -6.82
C THR A 135 -10.96 -8.22 -7.63
N ILE A 136 -9.97 -7.54 -8.22
CA ILE A 136 -10.19 -6.38 -9.10
C ILE A 136 -10.99 -6.77 -10.34
N SER A 137 -10.70 -7.93 -10.94
CA SER A 137 -11.45 -8.45 -12.08
C SER A 137 -12.92 -8.69 -11.72
N THR A 138 -13.20 -9.33 -10.59
CA THR A 138 -14.57 -9.56 -10.10
C THR A 138 -15.28 -8.25 -9.76
N LEU A 139 -14.57 -7.26 -9.23
CA LEU A 139 -15.12 -5.93 -8.94
C LEU A 139 -15.47 -5.21 -10.25
N ASN A 140 -14.55 -5.19 -11.22
CA ASN A 140 -14.77 -4.61 -12.54
C ASN A 140 -15.93 -5.27 -13.29
N ALA A 141 -16.14 -6.58 -13.13
CA ALA A 141 -17.29 -7.27 -13.70
C ALA A 141 -18.62 -6.87 -13.04
N LYS A 142 -18.62 -6.53 -11.75
CA LYS A 142 -19.81 -6.12 -10.98
C LYS A 142 -20.12 -4.63 -11.07
N THR A 143 -19.12 -3.77 -11.30
CA THR A 143 -19.30 -2.30 -11.39
C THR A 143 -20.35 -1.85 -12.42
N PRO A 144 -20.43 -2.42 -13.65
CA PRO A 144 -21.45 -2.01 -14.62
C PRO A 144 -22.87 -2.30 -14.13
N GLN A 145 -23.10 -3.44 -13.46
CA GLN A 145 -24.41 -3.76 -12.90
C GLN A 145 -24.79 -2.78 -11.79
N LEU A 146 -23.81 -2.38 -10.97
CA LEU A 146 -24.02 -1.42 -9.89
C LEU A 146 -24.36 -0.02 -10.44
N GLN A 147 -23.75 0.39 -11.56
CA GLN A 147 -24.12 1.62 -12.27
C GLN A 147 -25.57 1.59 -12.78
N VAL A 148 -26.01 0.46 -13.35
CA VAL A 148 -27.41 0.30 -13.80
C VAL A 148 -28.38 0.45 -12.62
N ILE A 149 -28.07 -0.16 -11.47
CA ILE A 149 -28.91 -0.05 -10.27
C ILE A 149 -28.98 1.40 -9.78
N VAL A 150 -27.85 2.11 -9.73
CA VAL A 150 -27.80 3.52 -9.30
C VAL A 150 -28.62 4.42 -10.24
N ASN A 151 -28.53 4.22 -11.55
CA ASN A 151 -29.32 4.96 -12.53
C ASN A 151 -30.82 4.70 -12.34
N SER A 152 -31.22 3.45 -12.11
CA SER A 152 -32.63 3.12 -11.82
C SER A 152 -33.12 3.73 -10.51
N LEU A 153 -32.27 3.79 -9.48
CA LEU A 153 -32.60 4.44 -8.22
C LEU A 153 -32.81 5.95 -8.41
N GLN A 154 -31.95 6.59 -9.20
CA GLN A 154 -32.06 8.01 -9.54
C GLN A 154 -33.36 8.31 -10.28
N GLU A 155 -33.72 7.50 -11.28
CA GLU A 155 -34.98 7.64 -12.01
C GLU A 155 -36.20 7.54 -11.07
N ARG A 156 -36.21 6.57 -10.14
CA ARG A 156 -37.26 6.45 -9.12
C ARG A 156 -37.31 7.66 -8.18
N PHE A 157 -36.17 8.22 -7.79
CA PHE A 157 -36.13 9.43 -6.97
C PHE A 157 -36.63 10.67 -7.72
N ASP A 158 -36.38 10.76 -9.02
CA ASP A 158 -36.91 11.83 -9.86
C ASP A 158 -38.44 11.70 -10.02
N GLU A 159 -38.96 10.48 -10.19
CA GLU A 159 -40.40 10.21 -10.18
C GLU A 159 -41.04 10.59 -8.85
N ILE A 160 -40.44 10.19 -7.72
CA ILE A 160 -40.94 10.55 -6.39
C ILE A 160 -40.90 12.06 -6.21
N SER A 161 -39.84 12.75 -6.65
CA SER A 161 -39.73 14.21 -6.54
C SER A 161 -40.85 14.90 -7.33
N LYS A 162 -41.13 14.46 -8.56
CA LYS A 162 -42.27 14.96 -9.35
C LYS A 162 -43.61 14.69 -8.67
N LEU A 163 -43.77 13.51 -8.06
CA LEU A 163 -44.98 13.14 -7.31
C LEU A 163 -45.16 14.01 -6.06
N VAL A 164 -44.09 14.27 -5.32
CA VAL A 164 -44.08 15.16 -4.14
C VAL A 164 -44.41 16.58 -4.56
N GLU A 165 -43.86 17.07 -5.67
CA GLU A 165 -44.19 18.40 -6.21
C GLU A 165 -45.67 18.50 -6.60
N ASN A 166 -46.22 17.44 -7.20
CA ASN A 166 -47.65 17.33 -7.50
C ASN A 166 -48.54 17.17 -6.25
N VAL A 167 -48.05 16.58 -5.16
CA VAL A 167 -48.81 16.47 -3.89
C VAL A 167 -48.67 17.74 -3.05
N SER A 168 -47.56 18.47 -3.20
CA SER A 168 -47.30 19.77 -2.58
C SER A 168 -48.06 20.87 -3.31
N PHE A 169 -49.38 20.75 -3.39
CA PHE A 169 -50.24 21.89 -3.70
C PHE A 169 -50.10 22.92 -2.57
N PRO A 170 -49.93 24.22 -2.88
CA PRO A 170 -50.14 25.25 -1.89
C PRO A 170 -51.60 25.17 -1.46
N MET A 171 -51.83 24.84 -0.19
CA MET A 171 -53.11 25.07 0.48
C MET A 171 -53.27 26.58 0.63
N GLU A 172 -53.54 27.28 -0.47
CA GLU A 172 -53.94 28.68 -0.46
C GLU A 172 -55.37 28.71 0.09
N ARG A 173 -55.46 29.05 1.38
CA ARG A 173 -56.72 29.24 2.10
C ARG A 173 -57.52 30.34 1.41
N PRO A 174 -58.71 30.08 0.86
CA PRO A 174 -59.60 31.15 0.46
C PRO A 174 -60.15 31.78 1.75
N GLU A 175 -59.70 32.99 2.07
CA GLU A 175 -60.38 33.85 3.04
C GLU A 175 -61.78 34.12 2.47
N SER A 176 -62.76 33.44 3.04
CA SER A 176 -64.18 33.60 2.76
C SER A 176 -64.64 35.01 3.11
N SER A 177 -65.28 35.67 2.14
CA SER A 177 -66.26 36.72 2.36
C SER A 177 -67.23 36.35 3.48
N GLU A 178 -67.22 37.08 4.59
CA GLU A 178 -68.34 37.12 5.53
C GLU A 178 -68.69 38.58 5.82
N ALA A 179 -69.93 38.92 5.47
CA ALA A 179 -70.53 40.23 5.57
C ALA A 179 -71.13 40.46 6.97
N ALA A 180 -70.83 41.60 7.56
CA ALA A 180 -71.58 42.30 8.61
C ALA A 180 -71.06 43.75 8.57
N GLU A 181 -71.81 44.85 8.56
CA GLU A 181 -73.19 45.13 8.90
C GLU A 181 -73.42 46.60 8.50
N SER A 182 -74.42 46.91 7.67
CA SER A 182 -74.85 48.30 7.45
C SER A 182 -76.31 48.33 6.96
N THR A 183 -77.21 48.67 7.88
CA THR A 183 -78.59 49.09 7.63
C THR A 183 -78.97 50.12 8.70
N PRO A 184 -79.99 50.95 8.46
CA PRO A 184 -80.07 52.08 7.54
C PRO A 184 -79.89 53.44 8.26
#